data_AF-A0A160U080-F1
#
_entry.id   AF-A0A160U080-F1
#
_cell.length_a   1.000
_cell.length_b   1.000
_cell.length_c   1.000
_cell.angle_alpha   90.00
_cell.angle_beta   90.00
_cell.angle_gamma   90.00
#
_symmetry.space_group_name_H-M   'P 1'
#
loop_
_entity.id
_entity.type
_entity.pdbx_description
1 polymer ?
#
loop_
_entity_poly.entity_id
_entity_poly.type
_entity_poly.pdbx_seq_one_letter_code
_entity_poly.pdbx_strand_id
1 'polypeptide(L)'
;MIHRAVKSVTQFEFRSDFSPGEAAPVELDPPVKLTTPELLEMLAEARAEGAASVRAEAARADSERLQGVTNALNEALANLVALTGHLEACAYEEGFSDRAHALIRATARTILDGQGDLFDARQSLTRVTPEGTS
;
A
#
# COMPACT_ATOMS: atom_id res chain seq x y z
N MET A 1 34.26 -66.47 28.78
CA MET A 1 34.27 -65.11 28.18
C MET A 1 35.57 -64.97 27.40
N ILE A 2 35.49 -64.83 26.07
CA ILE A 2 36.68 -64.71 25.20
C ILE A 2 36.71 -63.27 24.69
N HIS A 3 37.53 -62.42 25.29
CA HIS A 3 37.79 -61.08 24.78
C HIS A 3 38.81 -61.17 23.65
N ARG A 4 38.34 -61.03 22.40
CA ARG A 4 39.20 -60.91 21.23
C ARG A 4 39.80 -59.51 21.21
N ALA A 5 41.11 -59.41 21.43
CA ALA A 5 41.84 -58.15 21.38
C ALA A 5 41.82 -57.56 19.96
N VAL A 6 41.35 -56.32 19.83
CA VAL A 6 41.37 -55.56 18.56
C VAL A 6 42.78 -54.99 18.39
N LYS A 7 43.48 -55.39 17.33
CA LYS A 7 44.95 -55.22 17.21
C LYS A 7 45.41 -53.82 16.79
N SER A 8 44.52 -52.95 16.31
CA SER A 8 44.72 -51.50 16.20
C SER A 8 43.51 -50.87 15.53
N VAL A 9 43.22 -49.60 15.84
CA VAL A 9 42.26 -48.77 15.11
C VAL A 9 43.07 -47.83 14.23
N THR A 10 42.99 -47.98 12.92
CA THR A 10 43.54 -47.01 11.97
C THR A 10 42.49 -45.95 11.68
N GLN A 11 42.88 -44.68 11.81
CA GLN A 11 42.01 -43.55 11.55
C GLN A 11 41.58 -43.56 10.07
N PHE A 12 40.28 -43.47 9.82
CA PHE A 12 39.76 -43.36 8.46
C PHE A 12 40.10 -41.97 7.92
N GLU A 13 40.86 -41.92 6.82
CA GLU A 13 41.20 -40.67 6.16
C GLU A 13 40.06 -40.32 5.18
N PHE A 14 39.19 -39.38 5.60
CA PHE A 14 38.09 -38.91 4.78
C PHE A 14 38.64 -38.16 3.56
N ARG A 15 38.72 -38.85 2.42
CA ARG A 15 38.99 -38.21 1.13
C ARG A 15 37.67 -37.60 0.65
N SER A 16 37.47 -36.32 0.91
CA SER A 16 36.34 -35.57 0.36
C SER A 16 36.44 -35.58 -1.16
N ASP A 17 35.50 -36.24 -1.83
CA ASP A 17 35.36 -36.23 -3.30
C ASP A 17 34.76 -34.90 -3.81
N PHE A 18 34.47 -33.97 -2.89
CA PHE A 18 34.07 -32.61 -3.21
C PHE A 18 35.33 -31.74 -3.32
N SER A 19 35.99 -31.76 -4.47
CA SER A 19 36.81 -30.63 -4.90
C SER A 19 35.89 -29.47 -5.26
N PRO A 20 36.14 -28.22 -4.82
CA PRO A 20 35.45 -27.07 -5.39
C PRO A 20 35.76 -27.10 -6.89
N GLY A 21 34.73 -27.38 -7.70
CA GLY A 21 34.86 -27.26 -9.14
C GLY A 21 35.38 -25.85 -9.43
N GLU A 22 36.40 -25.75 -10.28
CA GLU A 22 36.96 -24.48 -10.72
C GLU A 22 35.77 -23.61 -11.16
N ALA A 23 35.47 -22.57 -10.39
CA ALA A 23 34.33 -21.70 -10.69
C ALA A 23 34.59 -21.15 -12.10
N ALA A 24 33.70 -21.48 -13.04
CA ALA A 24 33.80 -20.94 -14.39
C ALA A 24 33.94 -19.41 -14.26
N PRO A 25 34.92 -18.80 -14.95
CA PRO A 25 35.10 -17.35 -14.90
C PRO A 25 33.76 -16.68 -15.20
N VAL A 26 33.23 -15.91 -14.25
CA VAL A 26 32.06 -15.08 -14.50
C VAL A 26 32.51 -14.05 -15.54
N GLU A 27 32.01 -14.17 -16.76
CA GLU A 27 32.21 -13.18 -17.80
C GLU A 27 31.52 -11.90 -17.34
N LEU A 28 32.29 -10.99 -16.74
CA LEU A 28 31.79 -9.69 -16.34
C LEU A 28 31.44 -8.93 -17.60
N ASP A 29 30.17 -8.51 -17.72
CA ASP A 29 29.74 -7.65 -18.80
C ASP A 29 30.70 -6.45 -18.93
N PRO A 30 31.08 -6.07 -20.15
CA PRO A 30 32.01 -4.97 -20.36
C PRO A 30 31.43 -3.67 -19.78
N PRO A 31 32.28 -2.81 -19.19
CA PRO A 31 31.82 -1.56 -18.60
C PRO A 31 31.18 -0.69 -19.68
N VAL A 32 29.91 -0.31 -19.46
CA VAL A 32 29.16 0.58 -20.34
C VAL A 32 29.87 1.94 -20.35
N LYS A 33 30.41 2.33 -21.52
CA LYS A 33 31.05 3.63 -21.71
C LYS A 33 30.02 4.59 -22.30
N LEU A 34 29.44 5.41 -21.44
CA LEU A 34 28.56 6.50 -21.85
C LEU A 34 29.38 7.76 -22.05
N THR A 35 29.09 8.46 -23.13
CA THR A 35 29.58 9.83 -23.35
C THR A 35 28.83 10.79 -22.42
N THR A 36 29.45 11.92 -22.09
CA THR A 36 28.83 12.97 -21.26
C THR A 36 27.40 13.37 -21.73
N PRO A 37 27.11 13.57 -23.03
CA PRO A 37 25.74 13.87 -23.46
C PRO A 37 24.76 12.73 -23.21
N GLU A 38 25.14 11.47 -23.45
CA GLU A 38 24.28 10.30 -23.17
C GLU A 38 23.96 10.17 -21.68
N LEU A 39 24.92 10.48 -20.79
CA LEU A 39 24.67 10.55 -19.34
C LEU A 39 23.66 11.62 -18.96
N LEU A 40 23.72 12.79 -19.61
CA LEU A 40 22.79 13.89 -19.36
C LEU A 40 21.37 13.55 -19.84
N GLU A 41 21.27 12.86 -20.97
CA GLU A 41 19.99 12.38 -21.51
C GLU A 41 19.36 11.33 -20.60
N MET A 42 20.12 10.32 -20.18
CA MET A 42 19.64 9.33 -19.20
C MET A 42 19.24 9.96 -17.86
N LEU A 43 19.98 10.98 -17.40
CA LEU A 43 19.63 11.69 -16.15
C LEU A 43 18.33 12.49 -16.32
N ALA A 44 18.11 13.10 -17.48
CA ALA A 44 16.89 13.83 -17.79
C ALA A 44 15.69 12.88 -17.87
N GLU A 45 15.86 11.74 -18.52
CA GLU A 45 14.86 10.68 -18.61
C GLU A 45 14.52 10.11 -17.22
N ALA A 46 15.53 9.74 -16.43
CA ALA A 46 15.32 9.25 -15.07
C ALA A 46 14.62 10.27 -14.16
N ARG A 47 14.89 11.57 -14.34
CA ARG A 47 14.16 12.64 -13.62
C ARG A 47 12.72 12.76 -14.08
N ALA A 48 12.47 12.66 -15.38
CA ALA A 48 11.12 12.71 -15.93
C ALA A 48 10.29 11.51 -15.45
N GLU A 49 10.86 10.30 -15.48
CA GLU A 49 10.26 9.08 -14.94
C GLU A 49 10.01 9.18 -13.44
N GLY A 50 10.99 9.65 -12.67
CA GLY A 50 10.83 9.87 -11.23
C GLY A 50 9.70 10.85 -10.92
N ALA A 51 9.62 11.97 -11.65
CA ALA A 51 8.54 12.95 -11.49
C ALA A 51 7.17 12.37 -11.88
N ALA A 52 7.11 11.56 -12.94
CA ALA A 52 5.88 10.88 -13.36
C ALA A 52 5.43 9.84 -12.32
N SER A 53 6.36 9.06 -11.76
CA SER A 53 6.10 8.08 -10.71
C SER A 53 5.54 8.74 -9.45
N VAL A 54 6.15 9.84 -8.98
CA VAL A 54 5.65 10.59 -7.82
C VAL A 54 4.23 11.11 -8.05
N ARG A 55 3.93 11.64 -9.25
CA ARG A 55 2.58 12.10 -9.59
C ARG A 55 1.57 10.94 -9.62
N ALA A 56 1.96 9.79 -10.15
CA ALA A 56 1.10 8.61 -10.20
C ALA A 56 0.78 8.06 -8.79
N GLU A 57 1.77 8.01 -7.91
CA GLU A 57 1.58 7.59 -6.52
C GLU A 57 0.69 8.57 -5.74
N ALA A 58 0.88 9.88 -5.92
CA ALA A 58 0.00 10.89 -5.33
C ALA A 58 -1.46 10.74 -5.81
N ALA A 59 -1.66 10.52 -7.11
CA ALA A 59 -3.00 10.30 -7.67
C ALA A 59 -3.66 9.02 -7.15
N ARG A 60 -2.89 7.94 -6.93
CA ARG A 60 -3.38 6.70 -6.31
C ARG A 60 -3.83 6.94 -4.88
N ALA A 61 -2.99 7.57 -4.06
CA ALA A 61 -3.31 7.87 -2.67
C ALA A 61 -4.57 8.75 -2.54
N ASP A 62 -4.72 9.75 -3.41
CA ASP A 62 -5.93 10.58 -3.46
C ASP A 62 -7.16 9.76 -3.87
N SER A 63 -7.03 8.87 -4.86
CA SER A 63 -8.14 7.99 -5.29
C SER A 63 -8.60 7.04 -4.18
N GLU A 64 -7.65 6.43 -3.46
CA GLU A 64 -7.95 5.55 -2.32
C GLU A 64 -8.68 6.30 -1.22
N ARG A 65 -8.23 7.53 -0.91
CA ARG A 65 -8.90 8.38 0.07
C ARG A 65 -10.33 8.74 -0.35
N LEU A 66 -10.53 9.18 -1.60
CA LEU A 66 -11.85 9.50 -2.13
C LEU A 66 -12.80 8.29 -2.09
N GLN A 67 -12.28 7.10 -2.37
CA GLN A 67 -13.05 5.87 -2.28
C GLN A 67 -13.44 5.53 -0.84
N GLY A 68 -12.53 5.74 0.11
CA GLY A 68 -12.82 5.61 1.55
C GLY A 68 -13.96 6.54 2.00
N VAL A 69 -13.89 7.82 1.62
CA VAL A 69 -14.93 8.79 1.95
C VAL A 69 -16.27 8.45 1.29
N THR A 70 -16.26 7.99 0.04
CA THR A 70 -17.47 7.56 -0.66
C THR A 70 -18.15 6.39 0.05
N ASN A 71 -17.37 5.42 0.53
CA ASN A 71 -17.90 4.30 1.31
C ASN A 71 -18.52 4.76 2.63
N ALA A 72 -17.88 5.68 3.35
CA ALA A 72 -18.42 6.25 4.59
C ALA A 72 -19.74 7.01 4.34
N LEU A 73 -19.84 7.75 3.24
CA LEU A 73 -21.09 8.43 2.86
C LEU A 73 -22.21 7.45 2.50
N ASN A 74 -21.89 6.35 1.81
CA ASN A 74 -22.87 5.28 1.53
C ASN A 74 -23.38 4.62 2.81
N GLU A 75 -22.49 4.40 3.80
CA GLU A 75 -22.90 3.88 5.11
C GLU A 75 -23.80 4.87 5.85
N ALA A 76 -23.47 6.17 5.83
CA ALA A 76 -24.34 7.20 6.39
C ALA A 76 -25.73 7.23 5.72
N LEU A 77 -25.79 7.06 4.41
CA LEU A 77 -27.05 6.97 3.67
C LEU A 77 -27.86 5.73 4.07
N ALA A 78 -27.22 4.58 4.23
CA ALA A 78 -27.87 3.37 4.72
C ALA A 78 -28.45 3.57 6.13
N ASN A 79 -27.71 4.24 7.01
CA ASN A 79 -28.19 4.59 8.36
C ASN A 79 -29.40 5.55 8.32
N LEU A 80 -29.46 6.50 7.37
CA LEU A 80 -30.63 7.33 7.14
C LEU A 80 -31.85 6.52 6.68
N VAL A 81 -31.66 5.60 5.75
CA VAL A 81 -32.75 4.72 5.28
C VAL A 81 -33.27 3.84 6.43
N ALA A 82 -32.36 3.29 7.25
CA ALA A 82 -32.73 2.52 8.43
C ALA A 82 -33.52 3.38 9.44
N LEU A 83 -33.12 4.63 9.66
CA LEU A 83 -33.85 5.58 10.50
C LEU A 83 -35.28 5.82 9.98
N THR A 84 -35.46 6.03 8.68
CA THR A 84 -36.79 6.19 8.07
C THR A 84 -37.64 4.94 8.30
N GLY A 85 -37.07 3.75 8.13
CA GLY A 85 -37.75 2.49 8.43
C GLY A 85 -38.16 2.36 9.91
N HIS A 86 -37.31 2.80 10.84
CA HIS A 86 -37.65 2.84 12.26
C HIS A 86 -38.74 3.87 12.58
N LEU A 87 -38.73 5.06 11.94
CA LEU A 87 -39.77 6.07 12.07
C LEU A 87 -41.14 5.53 11.61
N GLU A 88 -41.17 4.82 10.48
CA GLU A 88 -42.38 4.20 9.95
C GLU A 88 -42.89 3.06 10.84
N ALA A 89 -41.99 2.25 11.40
CA ALA A 89 -42.35 1.11 12.25
C ALA A 89 -42.74 1.50 13.69
N CYS A 90 -42.15 2.57 14.23
CA CYS A 90 -42.27 2.95 15.65
C CYS A 90 -43.23 4.12 15.91
N ALA A 91 -44.16 4.43 14.99
CA ALA A 91 -45.19 5.45 15.21
C ALA A 91 -46.03 5.28 16.50
N TYR A 92 -45.85 4.18 17.25
CA TYR A 92 -46.58 3.86 18.48
C TYR A 92 -45.73 3.35 19.68
N GLU A 93 -44.39 3.47 19.70
CA GLU A 93 -43.56 2.95 20.82
C GLU A 93 -42.84 4.01 21.68
N GLU A 94 -42.92 3.87 23.01
CA GLU A 94 -42.06 4.57 23.98
C GLU A 94 -40.61 4.06 23.89
N GLY A 95 -39.64 4.99 23.81
CA GLY A 95 -38.21 4.69 23.62
C GLY A 95 -37.70 4.84 22.18
N PHE A 96 -38.61 5.10 21.23
CA PHE A 96 -38.26 5.42 19.85
C PHE A 96 -37.40 6.70 19.73
N SER A 97 -37.74 7.74 20.49
CA SER A 97 -37.08 9.05 20.43
C SER A 97 -35.58 8.96 20.70
N ASP A 98 -35.14 8.18 21.71
CA ASP A 98 -33.72 8.07 22.05
C ASP A 98 -32.92 7.31 21.00
N ARG A 99 -33.49 6.24 20.43
CA ARG A 99 -32.86 5.48 19.33
C ARG A 99 -32.75 6.33 18.07
N ALA A 100 -33.80 7.07 17.72
CA ALA A 100 -33.79 8.00 16.60
C ALA A 100 -32.74 9.11 16.78
N HIS A 101 -32.65 9.72 17.97
CA HIS A 101 -31.63 10.73 18.27
C HIS A 101 -30.20 10.19 18.23
N ALA A 102 -29.97 8.93 18.61
CA ALA A 102 -28.66 8.29 18.53
C ALA A 102 -28.24 8.06 17.07
N LEU A 103 -29.15 7.52 16.25
CA LEU A 103 -28.93 7.32 14.81
C LEU A 103 -28.71 8.64 14.07
N ILE A 104 -29.53 9.67 14.33
CA ILE A 104 -29.36 11.01 13.74
C ILE A 104 -27.98 11.59 14.06
N ARG A 105 -27.53 11.48 15.33
CA ARG A 105 -26.21 11.97 15.75
C ARG A 105 -25.07 11.21 15.08
N ALA A 106 -25.17 9.89 14.99
CA ALA A 106 -24.17 9.07 14.31
C ALA A 106 -24.07 9.44 12.83
N THR A 107 -25.19 9.55 12.13
CA THR A 107 -25.22 9.96 10.72
C THR A 107 -24.69 11.38 10.52
N ALA A 108 -25.12 12.34 11.33
CA ALA A 108 -24.66 13.72 11.23
C ALA A 108 -23.13 13.82 11.41
N ARG A 109 -22.56 13.00 12.32
CA ARG A 109 -21.12 12.89 12.52
C ARG A 109 -20.42 12.37 11.25
N THR A 110 -20.87 11.24 10.70
CA THR A 110 -20.27 10.66 9.49
C THR A 110 -20.35 11.60 8.28
N ILE A 111 -21.46 12.34 8.14
CA ILE A 111 -21.65 13.32 7.07
C ILE A 111 -20.72 14.53 7.24
N LEU A 112 -20.51 15.02 8.47
CA LEU A 112 -19.61 16.14 8.75
C LEU A 112 -18.15 15.74 8.52
N ASP A 113 -17.76 14.57 9.03
CA ASP A 113 -16.40 14.06 8.90
C ASP A 113 -16.06 13.80 7.41
N GLY A 114 -16.96 13.14 6.65
CA GLY A 114 -16.78 12.90 5.22
C GLY A 114 -16.77 14.17 4.36
N GLN A 115 -17.52 15.22 4.74
CA GLN A 115 -17.43 16.52 4.06
C GLN A 115 -16.08 17.21 4.29
N GLY A 116 -15.54 17.14 5.51
CA GLY A 116 -14.19 17.63 5.83
C GLY A 116 -13.13 16.97 4.96
N ASP A 117 -13.18 15.64 4.86
CA ASP A 117 -12.23 14.87 4.05
C ASP A 117 -12.29 15.23 2.55
N LEU A 118 -13.50 15.47 2.01
CA LEU A 118 -13.68 15.90 0.61
C LEU A 118 -13.14 17.31 0.36
N PHE A 119 -13.31 18.24 1.30
CA PHE A 119 -12.75 19.59 1.17
C PHE A 119 -11.21 19.57 1.19
N ASP A 120 -10.63 18.77 2.07
CA ASP A 120 -9.18 18.58 2.12
C ASP A 120 -8.64 17.90 0.85
N ALA A 121 -9.40 16.97 0.25
CA ALA A 121 -9.09 16.35 -1.05
C ALA A 121 -9.16 17.32 -2.22
N ARG A 122 -10.16 18.19 -2.24
CA ARG A 122 -10.21 19.24 -3.27
C ARG A 122 -9.06 20.23 -3.13
N GLN A 123 -8.65 20.57 -1.91
CA GLN A 123 -7.53 21.49 -1.68
C GLN A 123 -6.19 20.87 -2.08
N SER A 124 -5.97 19.57 -1.83
CA SER A 124 -4.76 18.85 -2.30
C SER A 124 -4.69 18.82 -3.83
N LEU A 125 -5.79 18.43 -4.50
CA LEU A 125 -5.89 18.42 -5.96
C LEU A 125 -5.61 19.78 -6.59
N THR A 126 -6.14 20.86 -6.00
CA THR A 126 -5.94 22.24 -6.48
C THR A 126 -4.50 22.73 -6.28
N ARG A 127 -3.83 22.29 -5.21
CA ARG A 127 -2.42 22.63 -4.93
C ARG A 127 -1.42 21.87 -5.80
N VAL A 128 -1.81 20.75 -6.40
CA VAL A 128 -1.01 20.00 -7.36
C VAL A 128 -1.14 20.57 -8.79
N THR A 129 -2.16 21.41 -9.05
CA THR A 129 -2.42 22.04 -10.35
C THR A 129 -1.87 23.47 -10.61
N PRO A 130 -0.99 24.12 -9.82
CA PRO A 130 -0.33 25.34 -10.27
C PRO A 130 0.96 25.03 -11.03
N GLU A 131 1.07 25.62 -12.23
CA GLU A 131 2.24 25.67 -13.13
C GLU A 131 2.40 24.49 -14.11
N GLY A 132 1.56 24.50 -15.15
CA GLY A 132 1.70 23.57 -16.28
C GLY A 132 0.94 23.98 -17.53
N THR A 133 0.83 25.27 -17.83
CA THR A 133 0.44 25.76 -19.16
C THR A 133 1.14 27.09 -19.42
N SER A 134 2.25 27.01 -20.15
CA SER A 134 2.79 28.13 -20.92
C SER A 134 2.95 27.69 -22.37
#